data_AF-A0A942AI70-F1
#
_entry.id   AF-A0A942AI70-F1
#
_cell.length_a   1.000
_cell.length_b   1.000
_cell.length_c   1.000
_cell.angle_alpha   90.00
_cell.angle_beta   90.00
_cell.angle_gamma   90.00
#
_symmetry.space_group_name_H-M   'P 1'
#
loop_
_entity.id
_entity.type
_entity.pdbx_description
1 polymer ?
#
loop_
_entity_poly.entity_id
_entity_poly.type
_entity_poly.pdbx_seq_one_letter_code
_entity_poly.pdbx_strand_id
1 'polypeptide(L)'
;MKAVKIIENESVALDYLGNAFIKIPRSIIDRLNSVRLVERQMARLHLCLFGLCYHTDGYVMLNNRKVYCRRGEYVGTQRRLAEVAGINPGSLSRLIDKMVKLQLISVTHIPGGSRIWVKGYAAFTWIQESKETQKNASNTNAATQMAEAERNMGGRSMQNPTNQPN
;
A
#
# COMPACT_ATOMS: atom_id res chain seq x y z
N MET A 1 35.50 -8.39 -21.86
CA MET A 1 34.11 -8.84 -22.12
C MET A 1 33.39 -9.08 -20.79
N LYS A 2 32.32 -8.31 -20.51
CA LYS A 2 31.20 -8.54 -19.56
C LYS A 2 30.67 -7.20 -19.01
N ALA A 3 30.08 -6.37 -19.87
CA ALA A 3 29.29 -5.19 -19.45
C ALA A 3 27.88 -5.19 -20.08
N VAL A 4 27.65 -6.01 -21.11
CA VAL A 4 26.41 -6.00 -21.90
C VAL A 4 25.26 -6.78 -21.23
N LYS A 5 25.56 -7.72 -20.31
CA LYS A 5 24.54 -8.60 -19.69
C LYS A 5 23.80 -8.00 -18.48
N ILE A 6 24.24 -6.85 -17.97
CA ILE A 6 23.65 -6.20 -16.77
C ILE A 6 22.51 -5.27 -17.17
N ILE A 7 22.66 -4.56 -18.30
CA ILE A 7 21.70 -3.57 -18.80
C ILE A 7 20.40 -4.22 -19.30
N GLU A 8 20.51 -5.39 -19.95
CA GLU A 8 19.33 -6.16 -20.41
C GLU A 8 18.42 -6.55 -19.23
N ASN A 9 19.00 -6.95 -18.09
CA ASN A 9 18.22 -7.36 -16.92
C ASN A 9 17.51 -6.19 -16.22
N GLU A 10 18.08 -4.99 -16.28
CA GLU A 10 17.52 -3.81 -15.60
C GLU A 10 16.31 -3.25 -16.35
N SER A 11 16.34 -3.22 -17.69
CA SER A 11 15.18 -2.81 -18.50
C SER A 11 13.96 -3.73 -18.26
N VAL A 12 14.18 -5.05 -18.24
CA VAL A 12 13.14 -6.04 -17.95
C VAL A 12 12.57 -5.86 -16.53
N ALA A 13 13.42 -5.55 -15.55
CA ALA A 13 12.98 -5.29 -14.18
C ALA A 13 12.14 -4.01 -14.07
N LEU A 14 12.55 -2.94 -14.75
CA LEU A 14 11.82 -1.67 -14.77
C LEU A 14 10.45 -1.82 -15.45
N ASP A 15 10.38 -2.60 -16.54
CA ASP A 15 9.11 -2.91 -17.20
C ASP A 15 8.16 -3.69 -16.28
N TYR A 16 8.68 -4.63 -15.49
CA TYR A 16 7.88 -5.37 -14.50
C TYR A 16 7.37 -4.48 -13.35
N LEU A 17 8.24 -3.62 -12.80
CA LEU A 17 7.89 -2.72 -11.70
C LEU A 17 6.92 -1.62 -12.15
N GLY A 18 7.04 -1.20 -13.41
CA GLY A 18 6.28 -0.10 -13.98
C GLY A 18 6.65 1.25 -13.34
N ASN A 19 5.89 2.28 -13.74
CA ASN A 19 6.12 3.66 -13.31
C ASN A 19 5.33 4.05 -12.04
N ALA A 20 4.40 3.21 -11.60
CA ALA A 20 3.50 3.50 -10.49
C ALA A 20 3.84 2.63 -9.27
N PHE A 21 3.97 3.26 -8.11
CA PHE A 21 4.28 2.59 -6.85
C PHE A 21 3.40 3.13 -5.74
N ILE A 22 3.23 2.32 -4.69
CA ILE A 22 2.52 2.72 -3.48
C ILE A 22 3.50 2.85 -2.32
N LYS A 23 3.37 3.91 -1.54
CA LYS A 23 4.06 4.02 -0.25
C LYS A 23 3.44 3.00 0.70
N ILE A 24 4.27 2.24 1.42
CA ILE A 24 3.81 1.25 2.42
C ILE A 24 4.54 1.50 3.74
N PRO A 25 3.85 1.58 4.89
CA PRO A 25 4.50 1.66 6.19
C PRO A 25 5.33 0.41 6.50
N ARG A 26 6.57 0.57 6.97
CA ARG A 26 7.43 -0.57 7.39
C ARG A 26 6.74 -1.45 8.44
N SER A 27 5.95 -0.86 9.34
CA SER A 27 5.20 -1.60 10.35
C SER A 27 4.22 -2.64 9.76
N ILE A 28 3.71 -2.44 8.54
CA ILE A 28 2.90 -3.43 7.83
C ILE A 28 3.79 -4.57 7.33
N ILE A 29 4.96 -4.24 6.78
CA ILE A 29 5.96 -5.22 6.32
C ILE A 29 6.48 -6.08 7.48
N ASP A 30 6.78 -5.47 8.61
CA ASP A 30 7.24 -6.20 9.81
C ASP A 30 6.15 -7.15 10.30
N ARG A 31 4.89 -6.72 10.27
CA ARG A 31 3.74 -7.54 10.66
C ARG A 31 3.48 -8.71 9.68
N LEU A 32 3.81 -8.57 8.39
CA LEU A 32 3.76 -9.67 7.43
C LEU A 32 4.71 -10.82 7.81
N ASN A 33 5.81 -10.51 8.49
CA ASN A 33 6.80 -11.49 8.96
C ASN A 33 6.52 -12.00 10.39
N SER A 34 5.40 -11.61 11.01
CA SER A 34 5.04 -12.05 12.35
C SER A 34 4.88 -13.56 12.44
N VAL A 35 5.30 -14.19 13.53
CA VAL A 35 5.04 -15.62 13.82
C VAL A 35 3.54 -15.92 13.98
N ARG A 36 2.74 -14.91 14.34
CA ARG A 36 1.30 -15.04 14.57
C ARG A 36 0.53 -14.95 13.25
N LEU A 37 -0.19 -16.01 12.88
CA LEU A 37 -0.95 -16.07 11.63
C LEU A 37 -1.93 -14.91 11.45
N VAL A 38 -2.66 -14.55 12.50
CA VAL A 38 -3.64 -13.45 12.46
C VAL A 38 -2.96 -12.11 12.16
N GLU A 39 -1.77 -11.89 12.69
CA GLU A 39 -1.00 -10.67 12.44
C GLU A 39 -0.57 -10.59 10.97
N ARG A 40 -0.05 -11.71 10.43
CA ARG A 40 0.28 -11.79 8.99
C ARG A 40 -0.94 -11.55 8.11
N GLN A 41 -2.09 -12.15 8.42
CA GLN A 41 -3.31 -11.99 7.63
C GLN A 41 -3.87 -10.56 7.71
N MET A 42 -3.84 -9.91 8.88
CA MET A 42 -4.20 -8.49 8.99
C MET A 42 -3.27 -7.60 8.16
N ALA A 43 -1.96 -7.89 8.15
CA ALA A 43 -1.01 -7.14 7.35
C ALA A 43 -1.22 -7.34 5.84
N ARG A 44 -1.53 -8.58 5.42
CA ARG A 44 -1.91 -8.88 4.02
C ARG A 44 -3.17 -8.12 3.60
N LEU A 45 -4.20 -8.13 4.45
CA LEU A 45 -5.45 -7.40 4.18
C LEU A 45 -5.20 -5.89 4.08
N HIS A 46 -4.40 -5.34 5.01
CA HIS A 46 -3.99 -3.93 4.96
C HIS A 46 -3.25 -3.57 3.68
N LEU A 47 -2.26 -4.37 3.30
CA LEU A 47 -1.47 -4.15 2.09
C LEU A 47 -2.36 -4.20 0.84
N CYS A 48 -3.24 -5.20 0.78
CA CYS A 48 -4.22 -5.35 -0.29
C CYS A 48 -5.14 -4.13 -0.39
N LEU A 49 -5.68 -3.65 0.75
CA LEU A 49 -6.49 -2.44 0.79
C LEU A 49 -5.70 -1.21 0.32
N PHE A 50 -4.43 -1.06 0.68
CA PHE A 50 -3.59 0.06 0.21
C PHE A 50 -3.46 0.10 -1.32
N GLY A 51 -3.30 -1.06 -1.95
CA GLY A 51 -3.22 -1.17 -3.41
C GLY A 51 -4.58 -1.02 -4.11
N LEU A 52 -5.68 -1.37 -3.45
CA LEU A 52 -7.03 -1.36 -4.03
C LEU A 52 -7.83 -0.08 -3.74
N CYS A 53 -7.42 0.72 -2.75
CA CYS A 53 -8.10 1.97 -2.43
C CYS A 53 -7.97 2.96 -3.57
N TYR A 54 -9.00 3.78 -3.72
CA TYR A 54 -8.98 4.91 -4.64
C TYR A 54 -7.87 5.89 -4.24
N HIS A 55 -7.00 6.25 -5.18
CA HIS A 55 -5.97 7.27 -4.96
C HIS A 55 -6.50 8.70 -5.12
N THR A 56 -7.60 8.85 -5.86
CA THR A 56 -8.35 10.09 -6.01
C THR A 56 -9.83 9.78 -5.99
N ASP A 57 -10.66 10.77 -5.69
CA ASP A 57 -12.11 10.63 -5.69
C ASP A 57 -12.61 10.22 -7.08
N GLY A 58 -13.63 9.37 -7.12
CA GLY A 58 -14.13 8.81 -8.36
C GLY A 58 -15.36 7.94 -8.19
N TYR A 59 -15.56 7.02 -9.13
CA TYR A 59 -16.71 6.13 -9.14
C TYR A 59 -16.30 4.70 -9.48
N VAL A 60 -17.02 3.74 -8.90
CA VAL A 60 -16.94 2.31 -9.25
C VAL A 60 -18.32 1.82 -9.68
N MET A 61 -18.35 0.83 -10.56
CA MET A 61 -19.57 0.08 -10.85
C MET A 61 -19.65 -1.13 -9.91
N LEU A 62 -20.64 -1.14 -9.03
CA LEU A 62 -20.93 -2.24 -8.11
C LEU A 62 -22.33 -2.79 -8.41
N ASN A 63 -22.43 -4.02 -8.91
CA ASN A 63 -23.70 -4.64 -9.33
C ASN A 63 -24.55 -3.72 -10.21
N ASN A 64 -23.97 -3.20 -11.29
CA ASN A 64 -24.58 -2.27 -12.24
C ASN A 64 -25.01 -0.92 -11.64
N ARG A 65 -24.58 -0.58 -10.42
CA ARG A 65 -24.81 0.72 -9.79
C ARG A 65 -23.53 1.52 -9.72
N LYS A 66 -23.60 2.79 -10.11
CA LYS A 66 -22.50 3.74 -9.97
C LYS A 66 -22.41 4.20 -8.53
N VAL A 67 -21.30 3.89 -7.85
CA VAL A 67 -21.06 4.24 -6.45
C VAL A 67 -19.89 5.22 -6.36
N TYR A 68 -20.11 6.36 -5.72
CA TYR A 68 -19.05 7.33 -5.44
C TYR A 68 -18.04 6.76 -4.43
N CYS A 69 -16.76 6.98 -4.69
CA CYS A 69 -15.64 6.50 -3.87
C CYS A 69 -14.70 7.67 -3.60
N ARG A 70 -14.30 7.85 -2.35
CA ARG A 70 -13.31 8.85 -1.96
C ARG A 70 -11.91 8.27 -1.94
N ARG A 71 -10.90 9.13 -2.00
CA ARG A 71 -9.51 8.75 -1.76
C ARG A 71 -9.38 7.99 -0.44
N GLY A 72 -8.75 6.82 -0.47
CA GLY A 72 -8.60 5.93 0.68
C GLY A 72 -9.79 5.01 0.95
N GLU A 73 -10.80 5.01 0.08
CA GLU A 73 -11.88 4.04 0.12
C GLU A 73 -11.64 2.88 -0.85
N TYR A 74 -11.92 1.67 -0.38
CA TYR A 74 -12.20 0.51 -1.21
C TYR A 74 -13.71 0.30 -1.29
N VAL A 75 -14.23 0.00 -2.48
CA VAL A 75 -15.64 -0.35 -2.68
C VAL A 75 -15.73 -1.64 -3.50
N GLY A 76 -16.34 -2.67 -2.91
CA GLY A 76 -16.44 -3.98 -3.55
C GLY A 76 -17.10 -5.05 -2.68
N THR A 77 -17.11 -6.29 -3.17
CA THR A 77 -17.63 -7.42 -2.40
C THR A 77 -16.56 -7.97 -1.46
N GLN A 78 -16.96 -8.44 -0.27
CA GLN A 78 -16.03 -9.13 0.63
C GLN A 78 -15.44 -10.39 0.00
N ARG A 79 -16.20 -11.10 -0.86
CA ARG A 79 -15.68 -12.23 -1.64
C ARG A 79 -14.50 -11.82 -2.52
N ARG A 80 -14.64 -10.76 -3.31
CA ARG A 80 -13.55 -10.26 -4.17
C ARG A 80 -12.36 -9.81 -3.33
N LEU A 81 -12.59 -9.15 -2.20
CA LEU A 81 -11.51 -8.74 -1.30
C LEU A 81 -10.76 -9.94 -0.72
N ALA A 82 -11.47 -11.01 -0.33
CA ALA A 82 -10.87 -12.25 0.17
C ALA A 82 -9.96 -12.90 -0.88
N GLU A 83 -10.45 -13.01 -2.12
CA GLU A 83 -9.70 -13.57 -3.25
C GLU A 83 -8.41 -12.79 -3.50
N VAL A 84 -8.49 -11.46 -3.65
CA VAL A 84 -7.31 -10.64 -3.95
C VAL A 84 -6.33 -10.60 -2.77
N ALA A 85 -6.82 -10.64 -1.54
CA ALA A 85 -5.96 -10.69 -0.35
C ALA A 85 -5.36 -12.08 -0.07
N GLY A 86 -5.80 -13.13 -0.79
CA GLY A 86 -5.39 -14.51 -0.51
C GLY A 86 -5.81 -14.98 0.88
N ILE A 87 -7.00 -14.57 1.33
CA ILE A 87 -7.56 -14.87 2.66
C ILE A 87 -8.79 -15.74 2.47
N ASN A 88 -8.96 -16.77 3.31
CA ASN A 88 -10.19 -17.57 3.30
C ASN A 88 -11.41 -16.66 3.58
N PRO A 89 -12.46 -16.68 2.76
CA PRO A 89 -13.66 -15.86 2.97
C PRO A 89 -14.25 -15.94 4.38
N GLY A 90 -14.25 -17.13 5.00
CA GLY A 90 -14.76 -17.31 6.38
C GLY A 90 -13.92 -16.62 7.46
N SER A 91 -12.64 -16.34 7.17
CA SER A 91 -11.75 -15.60 8.08
C SER A 91 -11.77 -14.09 7.84
N LEU A 92 -12.21 -13.65 6.66
CA LEU A 92 -12.12 -12.24 6.27
C LEU A 92 -12.93 -11.34 7.20
N SER A 93 -14.18 -11.70 7.51
CA SER A 93 -15.06 -10.88 8.36
C SER A 93 -14.46 -10.70 9.76
N ARG A 94 -13.88 -11.76 10.35
CA ARG A 94 -13.19 -11.68 11.65
C ARG A 94 -11.97 -10.76 11.62
N LEU A 95 -11.22 -10.76 10.52
CA LEU A 95 -10.07 -9.87 10.34
C LEU A 95 -10.50 -8.42 10.16
N ILE A 96 -11.56 -8.18 9.38
CA ILE A 96 -12.18 -6.87 9.22
C ILE A 96 -12.62 -6.34 10.58
N ASP A 97 -13.35 -7.13 11.37
CA ASP A 97 -13.80 -6.73 12.71
C ASP A 97 -12.63 -6.39 13.63
N LYS A 98 -11.55 -7.17 13.57
CA LYS A 98 -10.34 -6.89 14.35
C LYS A 98 -9.66 -5.59 13.90
N MET A 99 -9.59 -5.33 12.60
CA MET A 99 -9.02 -4.09 12.05
C MET A 99 -9.89 -2.86 12.36
N VAL A 100 -11.22 -3.01 12.39
CA VAL A 100 -12.16 -1.97 12.86
C VAL A 100 -11.96 -1.68 14.34
N LYS A 101 -11.85 -2.72 15.20
CA LYS A 101 -11.58 -2.56 16.64
C LYS A 101 -10.27 -1.83 16.90
N LEU A 102 -9.23 -2.13 16.12
CA LEU A 102 -7.94 -1.44 16.16
C LEU A 102 -7.96 -0.04 15.52
N GLN A 103 -9.11 0.43 15.06
CA GLN A 103 -9.31 1.73 14.41
C GLN A 103 -8.44 1.92 13.16
N LEU A 104 -8.06 0.84 12.48
CA LEU A 104 -7.24 0.92 11.27
C LEU A 104 -8.09 1.12 10.01
N ILE A 105 -9.34 0.63 10.04
CA ILE A 105 -10.33 0.81 8.98
C ILE A 105 -11.68 1.18 9.58
N SER A 106 -12.60 1.67 8.75
CA SER A 106 -14.04 1.64 9.01
C SER A 106 -14.76 0.99 7.84
N VAL A 107 -15.94 0.41 8.11
CA VAL A 107 -16.73 -0.32 7.12
C VAL A 107 -18.14 0.24 7.09
N THR A 108 -18.67 0.44 5.89
CA THR A 108 -20.07 0.78 5.64
C THR A 108 -20.65 -0.24 4.66
N HIS A 109 -21.72 -0.91 5.06
CA HIS A 109 -22.44 -1.80 4.17
C HIS A 109 -23.23 -0.97 3.16
N ILE A 110 -23.13 -1.36 1.88
CA ILE A 110 -23.85 -0.72 0.78
C ILE A 110 -24.50 -1.80 -0.09
N PRO A 111 -25.56 -1.48 -0.86
CA PRO A 111 -26.15 -2.46 -1.75
C PRO A 111 -25.12 -3.06 -2.71
N GLY A 112 -25.01 -4.39 -2.70
CA GLY A 112 -24.07 -5.14 -3.54
C GLY A 112 -22.66 -5.30 -2.97
N GLY A 113 -22.33 -4.76 -1.79
CA GLY A 113 -21.01 -4.95 -1.21
C GLY A 113 -20.73 -4.13 0.06
N SER A 114 -19.50 -3.66 0.17
CA SER A 114 -19.03 -2.87 1.31
C SER A 114 -18.11 -1.77 0.82
N ARG A 115 -18.21 -0.63 1.49
CA ARG A 115 -17.22 0.45 1.45
C ARG A 115 -16.32 0.30 2.66
N ILE A 116 -15.01 0.29 2.45
CA ILE A 116 -14.00 0.22 3.51
C ILE A 116 -13.13 1.45 3.39
N TRP A 117 -13.09 2.27 4.44
CA TRP A 117 -12.20 3.42 4.54
C TRP A 117 -10.92 3.01 5.27
N VAL A 118 -9.76 3.23 4.67
CA VAL A 118 -8.46 3.00 5.31
C VAL A 118 -8.03 4.25 6.06
N LYS A 119 -7.95 4.17 7.39
CA LYS A 119 -7.64 5.34 8.21
C LYS A 119 -6.20 5.78 8.00
N GLY A 120 -6.01 7.10 7.90
CA GLY A 120 -4.70 7.69 7.64
C GLY A 120 -4.19 7.49 6.20
N TYR A 121 -4.92 6.80 5.31
CA TYR A 121 -4.48 6.59 3.92
C TYR A 121 -4.18 7.90 3.21
N ALA A 122 -5.13 8.84 3.23
CA ALA A 122 -4.96 10.14 2.58
C ALA A 122 -3.73 10.87 3.16
N ALA A 123 -3.65 11.02 4.49
CA ALA A 123 -2.51 11.68 5.14
C ALA A 123 -1.15 11.02 4.86
N PHE A 124 -1.10 9.69 4.77
CA PHE A 124 0.13 8.93 4.55
C PHE A 124 0.60 8.95 3.09
N THR A 125 -0.35 8.89 2.15
CA THR A 125 -0.10 8.90 0.71
C THR A 125 -0.05 10.31 0.13
N TRP A 126 -0.46 11.32 0.89
CA TRP A 126 -0.33 12.71 0.48
C TRP A 126 1.14 13.07 0.45
N ILE A 127 1.61 13.36 -0.76
CA ILE A 127 2.89 14.01 -0.96
C ILE A 127 2.63 15.47 -0.58
N GLN A 128 3.30 15.98 0.47
CA GLN A 128 3.46 17.42 0.54
C GLN A 128 4.27 17.79 -0.69
N GLU A 129 3.62 18.38 -1.69
CA GLU A 129 4.32 19.23 -2.65
C GLU A 129 4.99 20.32 -1.80
N SER A 130 6.25 20.09 -1.41
CA SER A 130 7.12 21.18 -1.05
C SER A 130 7.03 22.16 -2.22
N LYS A 131 6.52 23.35 -1.95
CA LYS A 131 6.38 24.41 -2.94
C LYS A 131 7.67 24.50 -3.76
N GLU A 132 7.48 24.43 -5.07
CA GLU A 132 8.44 24.70 -6.14
C GLU A 132 9.60 23.71 -6.34
N THR A 133 9.42 22.82 -7.32
CA THR A 133 10.37 22.81 -8.43
C THR A 133 9.56 22.87 -9.73
N GLN A 134 9.86 23.88 -10.54
CA GLN A 134 9.18 24.23 -11.77
C GLN A 134 9.00 23.01 -12.69
N LYS A 135 7.84 22.96 -13.35
CA LYS A 135 7.61 22.19 -14.58
C LYS A 135 8.80 22.44 -15.50
N ASN A 136 9.67 21.43 -15.66
CA ASN A 136 10.53 21.16 -16.82
C ASN A 136 11.72 20.28 -16.36
N ALA A 137 11.56 18.96 -16.33
CA ALA A 137 12.62 18.00 -16.71
C ALA A 137 12.13 16.55 -16.51
N SER A 138 12.39 15.76 -17.55
CA SER A 138 12.37 14.30 -17.69
C SER A 138 12.16 13.44 -16.44
N ASN A 139 11.35 12.36 -16.59
CA ASN A 139 11.30 11.12 -15.79
C ASN A 139 12.40 11.03 -14.70
N THR A 140 12.22 11.78 -13.62
CA THR A 140 13.20 11.82 -12.55
C THR A 140 12.86 10.65 -11.64
N ASN A 141 13.80 9.71 -11.61
CA ASN A 141 13.67 8.38 -11.05
C ASN A 141 13.02 8.42 -9.66
N ALA A 142 11.77 7.92 -9.56
CA ALA A 142 11.03 7.87 -8.30
C ALA A 142 11.81 7.18 -7.18
N ALA A 143 12.72 6.28 -7.54
CA ALA A 143 13.67 5.65 -6.63
C ALA A 143 14.58 6.67 -5.92
N THR A 144 15.04 7.73 -6.59
CA THR A 144 15.90 8.76 -6.02
C THR A 144 15.14 9.61 -5.00
N GLN A 145 13.90 10.01 -5.33
CA GLN A 145 13.05 10.77 -4.41
C GLN A 145 12.67 9.93 -3.17
N MET A 146 12.46 8.62 -3.34
CA MET A 146 12.21 7.71 -2.23
C MET A 146 13.46 7.44 -1.38
N ALA A 147 14.64 7.29 -1.97
CA ALA A 147 15.89 7.11 -1.22
C ALA A 147 16.21 8.33 -0.35
N GLU A 148 15.92 9.54 -0.84
CA GLU A 148 16.05 10.77 -0.08
C GLU A 148 15.02 10.88 1.04
N ALA A 149 13.77 10.49 0.78
CA ALA A 149 12.74 10.36 1.82
C ALA A 149 13.09 9.31 2.88
N GLU A 150 13.71 8.19 2.52
CA GLU A 150 14.17 7.15 3.46
C GLU A 150 15.31 7.65 4.35
N ARG A 151 16.22 8.49 3.82
CA ARG A 151 17.27 9.14 4.61
C ARG A 151 16.67 10.07 5.66
N ASN A 152 15.65 10.84 5.28
CA ASN A 152 14.98 11.77 6.20
C ASN A 152 14.07 11.08 7.23
N MET A 153 13.51 9.91 6.91
CA MET A 153 12.54 9.18 7.75
C MET A 153 13.16 8.08 8.62
N GLY A 154 14.48 7.91 8.61
CA GLY A 154 15.17 6.85 9.36
C GLY A 154 15.14 5.50 8.66
N GLY A 155 16.14 5.27 7.80
CA GLY A 155 16.49 3.99 7.19
C GLY A 155 16.71 2.86 8.21
N ARG A 156 16.70 1.59 7.76
CA ARG A 156 17.14 0.42 8.56
C ARG A 156 18.49 0.62 9.23
N SER A 157 19.38 1.41 8.63
CA SER A 157 20.71 1.77 9.16
C SER A 157 20.68 2.53 10.48
N MET A 158 19.54 3.13 10.86
CA MET A 158 19.38 3.92 12.09
C MET A 158 18.66 3.16 13.20
N GLN A 159 18.24 1.90 12.98
CA GLN A 159 17.38 1.15 13.90
C GLN A 159 18.14 0.33 14.96
N ASN A 160 19.49 0.29 14.93
CA ASN A 160 20.32 -0.33 15.96
C ASN A 160 21.47 0.60 16.40
N PRO A 161 21.36 1.33 17.53
CA PRO A 161 22.49 2.04 18.13
C PRO A 161 23.45 1.12 18.90
N THR A 162 23.08 -0.13 19.15
CA THR A 162 23.84 -1.07 20.00
C THR A 162 24.13 -2.34 19.25
N ASN A 163 25.25 -2.36 18.54
CA ASN A 163 26.13 -3.51 18.35
C ASN A 163 27.45 -2.99 17.78
N GLN A 164 28.22 -2.29 18.62
CA GLN A 164 29.67 -2.22 18.41
C GLN A 164 30.26 -3.50 19.02
N PRO A 165 31.00 -4.32 18.26
CA PRO A 165 31.89 -5.29 18.87
C PRO A 165 33.05 -4.54 19.53
N ASN A 166 33.38 -4.91 20.77
CA ASN A 166 34.69 -4.63 21.36
C ASN A 166 35.80 -5.30 20.55
#